data_AF-A0AAW9RS50-F1
#
_entry.id   AF-A0AAW9RS50-F1
#
_cell.length_a   1.000
_cell.length_b   1.000
_cell.length_c   1.000
_cell.angle_alpha   90.00
_cell.angle_beta   90.00
_cell.angle_gamma   90.00
#
_symmetry.space_group_name_H-M   'P 1'
#
loop_
_entity.id
_entity.type
_entity.pdbx_description
1 polymer ?
#
loop_
_entity_poly.entity_id
_entity_poly.type
_entity_poly.pdbx_seq_one_letter_code
_entity_poly.pdbx_strand_id
1 'polypeptide(L)' 'MGKGDKKTRRGKITKGTFGVRRPHKAKKYKASDQKGSSDKK' A
#
# COMPACT_ATOMS: atom_id res chain seq x y z
N MET A 1 -5.91 -5.08 10.32
CA MET A 1 -6.07 -5.42 8.88
C MET A 1 -5.86 -6.91 8.65
N GLY A 2 -6.92 -7.62 8.25
CA GLY A 2 -6.91 -9.08 8.06
C GLY A 2 -6.58 -9.54 6.63
N LYS A 3 -6.48 -10.85 6.44
CA LYS A 3 -6.21 -11.50 5.14
C LYS A 3 -7.31 -11.29 4.10
N GLY A 4 -8.54 -10.98 4.53
CA GLY A 4 -9.68 -10.74 3.63
C GLY A 4 -9.65 -9.41 2.89
N ASP A 5 -9.03 -8.37 3.48
CA ASP A 5 -9.14 -7.00 2.99
C ASP A 5 -8.18 -6.72 1.81
N LYS A 6 -8.79 -6.60 0.62
CA LYS A 6 -8.13 -6.40 -0.68
C LYS A 6 -7.35 -5.08 -0.78
N LYS A 7 -7.68 -4.08 0.05
CA LYS A 7 -7.03 -2.76 0.02
C LYS A 7 -5.73 -2.73 0.82
N THR A 8 -5.40 -3.82 1.53
CA THR A 8 -4.27 -3.88 2.46
C THR A 8 -3.11 -4.65 1.87
N ARG A 9 -1.90 -4.43 2.38
CA ARG A 9 -0.75 -5.24 1.98
C ARG A 9 -0.98 -6.72 2.31
N ARG A 10 -1.49 -7.05 3.49
CA ARG A 10 -1.75 -8.43 3.94
C ARG A 10 -2.81 -9.16 3.09
N GLY A 11 -3.90 -8.50 2.74
CA GLY A 11 -4.92 -9.11 1.87
C GLY A 11 -4.48 -9.22 0.41
N LYS A 12 -3.67 -8.28 -0.09
CA LYS A 12 -3.01 -8.40 -1.40
C LYS A 12 -1.99 -9.53 -1.46
N ILE A 13 -1.27 -9.79 -0.36
CA ILE A 13 -0.38 -10.98 -0.24
C ILE A 13 -1.21 -12.26 -0.34
N THR A 14 -2.28 -12.34 0.45
CA THR A 14 -3.13 -13.55 0.50
C THR A 14 -3.78 -13.84 -0.85
N LYS A 15 -4.22 -12.81 -1.57
CA LYS A 15 -4.87 -12.95 -2.89
C LYS A 15 -3.88 -13.00 -4.05
N GLY A 16 -2.58 -12.88 -3.81
CA GLY A 16 -1.57 -12.84 -4.85
C GLY A 16 -1.58 -11.59 -5.74
N THR A 17 -2.47 -10.62 -5.50
CA THR A 17 -2.60 -9.41 -6.34
C THR A 17 -1.62 -8.30 -5.94
N PHE A 18 -1.36 -7.37 -6.86
CA PHE A 18 -0.41 -6.28 -6.67
C PHE A 18 -1.08 -4.91 -6.60
N GLY A 19 -0.29 -3.88 -6.37
CA GLY A 19 -0.70 -2.48 -6.49
C GLY A 19 0.08 -1.59 -5.54
N VAL A 20 -0.38 -0.37 -5.32
CA VAL A 20 0.35 0.66 -4.57
C VAL A 20 0.93 0.15 -3.24
N ARG A 21 0.12 -0.57 -2.45
CA ARG A 21 0.52 -1.10 -1.14
C ARG A 21 1.31 -2.42 -1.16
N ARG A 22 1.36 -3.13 -2.31
CA ARG A 22 2.16 -4.36 -2.55
C ARG A 22 2.77 -4.30 -3.96
N PRO A 23 3.81 -3.48 -4.19
CA PRO A 23 4.45 -3.35 -5.49
C PRO A 23 5.40 -4.53 -5.78
N HIS A 24 5.60 -4.86 -7.05
CA HIS A 24 6.56 -5.89 -7.49
C HIS A 24 8.02 -5.48 -7.30
N LYS A 25 8.32 -4.19 -7.51
CA LYS A 25 9.67 -3.64 -7.40
C LYS A 25 9.70 -2.66 -6.23
N ALA A 26 10.62 -2.85 -5.30
CA ALA A 26 10.76 -2.01 -4.10
C ALA A 26 10.87 -0.50 -4.42
N LYS A 27 11.41 -0.15 -5.60
CA LYS A 27 11.54 1.24 -6.07
C LYS A 27 10.20 1.98 -6.28
N LYS A 28 9.06 1.29 -6.46
CA LYS A 28 7.75 1.96 -6.64
C LYS A 28 7.09 2.42 -5.33
N TYR A 29 7.64 2.05 -4.17
CA TYR A 29 7.07 2.44 -2.88
C TYR A 29 7.35 3.92 -2.52
N LYS A 30 8.28 4.59 -3.21
CA LYS A 30 8.71 5.95 -2.86
C LYS A 30 7.77 7.08 -3.31
N ALA A 31 6.72 6.83 -4.09
CA ALA A 31 6.03 7.91 -4.80
C ALA A 31 4.65 8.34 -4.25
N SER A 32 4.07 7.69 -3.23
CA SER A 32 2.67 7.98 -2.85
C SER A 32 2.36 8.05 -1.35
N ASP A 33 3.34 7.83 -0.48
CA ASP A 33 3.15 7.91 0.98
C ASP A 33 3.49 9.30 1.56
N GLN A 34 3.68 10.32 0.71
CA GLN A 34 3.85 11.74 1.12
C GLN A 34 2.65 12.63 0.74
N LYS A 35 1.44 12.09 0.77
CA LYS A 35 0.19 12.89 0.76
C LYS A 35 -0.58 12.57 2.03
N GLY A 36 -0.04 12.99 3.17
CA GLY A 36 -0.66 12.74 4.47
C GLY A 36 0.05 13.39 5.66
N SER A 37 0.58 14.60 5.50
CA SER A 37 0.95 15.46 6.63
C SER A 37 1.03 16.91 6.16
N SER A 38 -0.10 17.44 5.69
CA SER A 38 -0.32 18.89 5.72
C SER A 38 -1.04 19.21 7.03
N ASP A 39 -0.29 19.16 8.14
CA ASP A 39 -0.65 19.91 9.34
C ASP A 39 -0.53 21.39 8.96
N LYS A 40 -1.68 21.99 8.64
CA LYS A 40 -1.80 23.43 8.42
C LYS A 40 -2.29 24.02 9.74
N LYS A 41 -1.35 24.67 10.43
CA LYS A 41 -1.44 25.69 11.51
C LYS A 41 -2.71 25.76 12.34
#